data_AF-A0AAD8XV15-F1
#
_entry.id   AF-A0AAD8XV15-F1
#
_cell.length_a   1.000
_cell.length_b   1.000
_cell.length_c   1.000
_cell.angle_alpha   90.00
_cell.angle_beta   90.00
_cell.angle_gamma   90.00
#
_symmetry.space_group_name_H-M   'P 1'
#
loop_
_entity.id
_entity.type
_entity.pdbx_description
1 polymer ?
#
loop_
_entity_poly.entity_id
_entity_poly.type
_entity_poly.pdbx_seq_one_letter_code
_entity_poly.pdbx_strand_id
1 'polypeptide(L)'
;MSLTKNAVQSMYFMTGSADHPSFCPTLQIIHIKKLEQRERGVENERWKVVISDGDHFMSGMMSTQLNPKVHSGEIAQFAIIKVTKFDVTTLPSGQKIIILLGDDKVINPGTRLGNPVDISKAGINLNLQPSDLETFLRNYDAINDINIRSTFDAGAEMEELERAAKRLKSTVDDHQSSIGVEMQKLDDEEKRIRGRLDFIEQKKRESAAENGGVDVSDDDLIEINAGGKMIAAKRGVLTQRKGTRLEALFSGRWEKKMHRDTSGKIFLDVNPKAFRAIIDWLNVLSISSEDDPPQSPSVDEEHKDMLNHQMVLFSGHRHSSLPGHSAKTPPVVDRFGDELNKAINERWTSLQKLEEGALSLDKSFQDEERFIDLFATGSTSDVITLNVGGTLMAAKRATLLAVEDSMLAQQFDDTKWTEQGCDNVRAKEWTPAQVAEWVRSVEGMQEDVSNLFIENEINGSELLALDRDGLKDIGVSRVGTICLLLEEIGVLKEKVNKDIVTLIEHSPYCFGKILDFLRVKNLNSLGLCGEPSRPSVSHTDTGVYINTIVADLVSQGYAEGEVRNAVSHLSNEGHIYSTINENHFQFAE
;
A
#
# COMPACT_ATOMS: atom_id res chain seq x y z
N MET A 1 -56.06 2.70 25.28
CA MET A 1 -55.08 2.95 24.20
C MET A 1 -54.00 1.89 24.31
N SER A 2 -53.67 1.22 23.21
CA SER A 2 -52.67 0.16 23.19
C SER A 2 -51.32 0.71 22.73
N LEU A 3 -50.25 0.33 23.42
CA LEU A 3 -48.89 0.49 22.90
C LEU A 3 -48.70 -0.38 21.65
N THR A 4 -47.83 0.02 20.74
CA THR A 4 -47.52 -0.76 19.54
C THR A 4 -46.66 -1.95 19.94
N LYS A 5 -47.25 -3.15 20.01
CA LYS A 5 -46.54 -4.38 20.37
C LYS A 5 -45.31 -4.62 19.48
N ASN A 6 -44.23 -5.14 20.09
CA ASN A 6 -42.94 -5.43 19.46
C ASN A 6 -42.23 -4.24 18.80
N ALA A 7 -42.71 -3.01 19.01
CA ALA A 7 -42.09 -1.85 18.38
C ALA A 7 -40.66 -1.63 18.85
N VAL A 8 -40.34 -1.85 20.14
CA VAL A 8 -38.97 -1.67 20.64
C VAL A 8 -38.03 -2.69 20.00
N GLN A 9 -38.48 -3.93 19.80
CA GLN A 9 -37.71 -4.96 19.12
C GLN A 9 -37.48 -4.61 17.64
N SER A 10 -38.53 -4.20 16.91
CA SER A 10 -38.38 -3.76 15.51
C SER A 10 -37.41 -2.59 15.38
N MET A 11 -37.51 -1.59 16.26
CA MET A 11 -36.60 -0.43 16.27
C MET A 11 -35.16 -0.85 16.59
N TYR A 12 -34.94 -1.81 17.48
CA TYR A 12 -33.59 -2.27 17.84
C TYR A 12 -32.77 -2.80 16.64
N PHE A 13 -33.45 -3.35 15.64
CA PHE A 13 -32.84 -3.90 14.43
C PHE A 13 -32.81 -2.93 13.23
N MET A 14 -33.40 -1.75 13.37
CA MET A 14 -33.36 -0.68 12.36
C MET A 14 -32.14 0.22 12.52
N THR A 15 -31.81 0.96 11.47
CA THR A 15 -30.91 2.13 11.45
C THR A 15 -31.64 3.42 11.80
N GLY A 16 -32.95 3.48 11.55
CA GLY A 16 -33.81 4.64 11.85
C GLY A 16 -35.11 4.59 11.07
N SER A 17 -35.83 5.72 11.05
CA SER A 17 -37.10 5.84 10.31
C SER A 17 -36.95 5.70 8.79
N ALA A 18 -35.74 5.79 8.24
CA ALA A 18 -35.48 5.59 6.82
C ALA A 18 -35.78 4.15 6.35
N ASP A 19 -35.60 3.16 7.23
CA ASP A 19 -35.84 1.75 6.90
C ASP A 19 -37.33 1.45 6.71
N HIS A 20 -38.21 2.21 7.39
CA HIS A 20 -39.66 2.09 7.26
C HIS A 20 -40.36 3.44 7.53
N PRO A 21 -40.47 4.33 6.53
CA PRO A 21 -40.96 5.71 6.71
C PRO A 21 -42.38 5.83 7.29
N SER A 22 -43.25 4.83 7.04
CA SER A 22 -44.62 4.81 7.56
C SER A 22 -44.74 4.24 8.98
N PHE A 23 -43.64 3.81 9.61
CA PHE A 23 -43.65 3.19 10.93
C PHE A 23 -43.63 4.26 12.02
N CYS A 24 -44.81 4.56 12.58
CA CYS A 24 -44.98 5.55 13.65
C CYS A 24 -45.49 4.88 14.95
N PRO A 25 -44.63 4.20 15.72
CA PRO A 25 -45.06 3.40 16.86
C PRO A 25 -45.52 4.26 18.03
N THR A 26 -46.52 3.76 18.77
CA THR A 26 -47.00 4.34 20.02
C THR A 26 -46.29 3.67 21.21
N LEU A 27 -45.48 4.43 21.93
CA LEU A 27 -44.58 3.97 23.00
C LEU A 27 -44.80 4.78 24.28
N GLN A 28 -44.43 4.20 25.42
CA GLN A 28 -44.42 4.89 26.70
C GLN A 28 -43.00 5.32 27.08
N ILE A 29 -42.84 6.55 27.57
CA ILE A 29 -41.62 7.01 28.24
C ILE A 29 -41.66 6.51 29.68
N ILE A 30 -40.90 5.48 30.02
CA ILE A 30 -40.89 4.92 31.38
C ILE A 30 -39.94 5.67 32.32
N HIS A 31 -38.94 6.36 31.76
CA HIS A 31 -37.99 7.18 32.51
C HIS A 31 -37.41 8.29 31.63
N ILE A 32 -37.22 9.48 32.20
CA ILE A 32 -36.59 10.63 31.56
C ILE A 32 -35.69 11.35 32.58
N LYS A 33 -34.45 11.68 32.20
CA LYS A 33 -33.47 12.32 33.08
C LYS A 33 -32.58 13.30 32.32
N LYS A 34 -32.41 14.51 32.86
CA LYS A 34 -31.46 15.50 32.36
C LYS A 34 -30.03 15.03 32.63
N LEU A 35 -29.17 15.09 31.62
CA LEU A 35 -27.74 14.79 31.75
C LEU A 35 -27.00 16.08 32.06
N GLU A 36 -26.12 16.04 33.07
CA GLU A 36 -25.25 17.16 33.41
C GLU A 36 -23.96 17.04 32.60
N GLN A 37 -23.78 17.91 31.60
CA GLN A 37 -22.54 18.03 30.83
C GLN A 37 -22.12 19.51 30.83
N ARG A 38 -21.06 19.84 31.57
CA ARG A 38 -20.45 21.18 31.57
C ARG A 38 -19.20 21.15 30.70
N GLU A 39 -19.33 21.59 29.44
CA GLU A 39 -18.18 21.90 28.59
C GLU A 39 -18.22 23.38 28.17
N ARG A 40 -17.13 24.10 28.47
CA ARG A 40 -16.76 25.44 27.93
C ARG A 40 -17.90 26.47 27.80
N GLY A 41 -18.67 26.70 28.86
CA GLY A 41 -19.55 27.88 28.97
C GLY A 41 -20.78 27.90 28.04
N VAL A 42 -21.06 26.84 27.30
CA VAL A 42 -22.29 26.67 26.51
C VAL A 42 -23.10 25.54 27.14
N GLU A 43 -24.27 25.85 27.71
CA GLU A 43 -25.18 24.81 28.21
C GLU A 43 -25.80 24.06 27.02
N ASN A 44 -25.33 22.83 26.77
CA ASN A 44 -25.99 21.92 25.83
C ASN A 44 -26.89 20.96 26.61
N GLU A 45 -28.15 21.34 26.79
CA GLU A 45 -29.13 20.55 27.54
C GLU A 45 -29.50 19.26 26.78
N ARG A 46 -29.11 18.12 27.37
CA ARG A 46 -29.32 16.78 26.81
C ARG A 46 -30.19 15.96 27.76
N TRP A 47 -31.21 15.29 27.22
CA TRP A 47 -32.11 14.43 27.98
C TRP A 47 -31.94 12.96 27.59
N LYS A 48 -31.71 12.10 28.60
CA LYS A 48 -31.75 10.65 28.45
C LYS A 48 -33.18 10.16 28.66
N VAL A 49 -33.63 9.26 27.80
CA VAL A 49 -34.97 8.67 27.85
C VAL A 49 -34.89 7.15 27.84
N VAL A 50 -35.93 6.53 28.38
CA VAL A 50 -36.16 5.09 28.26
C VAL A 50 -37.59 4.90 27.75
N ILE A 51 -37.73 4.25 26.60
CA ILE A 51 -39.00 4.02 25.92
C ILE A 51 -39.40 2.55 25.99
N SER A 52 -40.70 2.28 25.99
CA SER A 52 -41.24 0.93 26.07
C SER A 52 -42.49 0.73 25.21
N ASP A 53 -42.63 -0.47 24.65
CA ASP A 53 -43.84 -0.98 23.98
C ASP A 53 -44.75 -1.82 24.92
N GLY A 54 -44.39 -1.95 26.20
CA GLY A 54 -45.10 -2.74 27.21
C GLY A 54 -44.42 -4.08 27.54
N ASP A 55 -43.68 -4.65 26.59
CA ASP A 55 -43.01 -5.95 26.72
C ASP A 55 -41.48 -5.81 26.74
N HIS A 56 -40.96 -4.82 26.01
CA HIS A 56 -39.55 -4.49 25.94
C HIS A 56 -39.31 -2.99 26.22
N PHE A 57 -38.09 -2.65 26.66
CA PHE A 57 -37.65 -1.27 26.74
C PHE A 57 -36.22 -1.09 26.22
N MET A 58 -35.94 0.14 25.76
CA MET A 58 -34.65 0.55 25.23
C MET A 58 -34.28 1.94 25.76
N SER A 59 -32.99 2.13 26.05
CA SER A 59 -32.45 3.45 26.40
C SER A 59 -32.13 4.27 25.16
N GLY A 60 -32.32 5.58 25.26
CA GLY A 60 -32.09 6.51 24.18
C GLY A 60 -31.79 7.93 24.62
N MET A 61 -31.57 8.79 23.63
CA MET A 61 -31.36 10.22 23.76
C MET A 61 -32.48 10.96 23.05
N MET A 62 -32.91 12.07 23.63
CA MET A 62 -33.85 12.97 22.99
C MET A 62 -33.10 14.02 22.15
N SER A 63 -33.63 14.35 20.98
CA SER A 63 -33.15 15.49 20.19
C SER A 63 -33.37 16.79 20.95
N THR A 64 -32.45 17.73 20.82
CA THR A 64 -32.59 19.09 21.39
C THR A 64 -33.82 19.82 20.85
N GLN A 65 -34.33 19.41 19.68
CA GLN A 65 -35.57 19.91 19.08
C GLN A 65 -36.81 19.62 19.94
N LEU A 66 -36.75 18.60 20.80
CA LEU A 66 -37.85 18.20 21.67
C LEU A 66 -37.74 18.78 23.09
N ASN A 67 -36.65 19.48 23.43
CA ASN A 67 -36.47 20.12 24.74
C ASN A 67 -37.64 21.04 25.13
N PRO A 68 -38.22 21.88 24.23
CA PRO A 68 -39.37 22.71 24.59
C PRO A 68 -40.57 21.91 25.10
N LYS A 69 -40.80 20.71 24.56
CA LYS A 69 -41.90 19.82 24.99
C LYS A 69 -41.61 19.12 26.32
N VAL A 70 -40.34 18.91 26.67
CA VAL A 70 -39.96 18.45 28.01
C VAL A 70 -40.22 19.56 29.04
N HIS A 71 -39.82 20.80 28.71
CA HIS A 71 -40.04 21.97 29.57
C HIS A 71 -41.52 22.31 29.76
N SER A 72 -42.36 22.13 28.73
CA SER A 72 -43.81 22.32 28.83
C SER A 72 -44.53 21.22 29.62
N GLY A 73 -43.84 20.12 29.98
CA GLY A 73 -44.45 18.94 30.61
C GLY A 73 -45.29 18.09 29.65
N GLU A 74 -45.24 18.38 28.36
CA GLU A 74 -45.83 17.51 27.33
C GLU A 74 -45.13 16.15 27.34
N ILE A 75 -43.82 16.15 27.26
CA ILE A 75 -43.01 14.96 27.40
C ILE A 75 -42.57 14.84 28.85
N ALA A 76 -43.17 13.89 29.56
CA ALA A 76 -42.87 13.62 30.96
C ALA A 76 -42.77 12.12 31.21
N GLN A 77 -42.32 11.74 32.40
CA GLN A 77 -42.33 10.33 32.82
C GLN A 77 -43.76 9.77 32.75
N PHE A 78 -43.86 8.54 32.25
CA PHE A 78 -45.08 7.78 31.94
C PHE A 78 -45.91 8.31 30.77
N ALA A 79 -45.53 9.39 30.10
CA ALA A 79 -46.22 9.87 28.91
C ALA A 79 -46.19 8.83 27.77
N ILE A 80 -47.32 8.69 27.08
CA ILE A 80 -47.45 7.90 25.86
C ILE A 80 -47.28 8.84 24.68
N ILE A 81 -46.28 8.54 23.86
CA ILE A 81 -45.92 9.29 22.67
C ILE A 81 -46.07 8.40 21.44
N LYS A 82 -46.52 9.00 20.34
CA LYS A 82 -46.39 8.41 19.01
C LYS A 82 -45.10 8.93 18.40
N VAL A 83 -44.12 8.06 18.19
CA VAL A 83 -42.83 8.44 17.61
C VAL A 83 -43.02 8.63 16.12
N THR A 84 -42.73 9.83 15.61
CA THR A 84 -42.87 10.17 14.18
C THR A 84 -41.54 10.09 13.45
N LYS A 85 -40.42 10.29 14.16
CA LYS A 85 -39.08 10.18 13.60
C LYS A 85 -38.06 9.78 14.66
N PHE A 86 -37.18 8.85 14.32
CA PHE A 86 -36.10 8.35 15.17
C PHE A 86 -34.93 7.82 14.36
N ASP A 87 -33.74 7.79 14.98
CA ASP A 87 -32.55 7.11 14.48
C ASP A 87 -32.03 6.13 15.53
N VAL A 88 -31.26 5.12 15.12
CA VAL A 88 -30.64 4.13 16.01
C VAL A 88 -29.14 4.13 15.79
N THR A 89 -28.38 4.30 16.87
CA THR A 89 -26.92 4.40 16.82
C THR A 89 -26.29 3.35 17.71
N THR A 90 -25.27 2.68 17.19
CA THR A 90 -24.43 1.75 17.96
C THR A 90 -23.26 2.52 18.58
N LEU A 91 -23.18 2.51 19.91
CA LEU A 91 -22.04 3.09 20.64
C LEU A 91 -20.78 2.24 20.46
N PRO A 92 -19.56 2.77 20.72
CA PRO A 92 -18.32 2.01 20.67
C PRO A 92 -18.31 0.75 21.56
N SER A 93 -19.12 0.72 22.62
CA SER A 93 -19.32 -0.46 23.48
C SER A 93 -20.16 -1.57 22.85
N GLY A 94 -20.67 -1.39 21.63
CA GLY A 94 -21.64 -2.28 20.98
C GLY A 94 -23.09 -2.05 21.42
N GLN A 95 -23.34 -1.21 22.43
CA GLN A 95 -24.69 -0.90 22.89
C GLN A 95 -25.43 -0.03 21.88
N LYS A 96 -26.60 -0.48 21.41
CA LYS A 96 -27.50 0.34 20.60
C LYS A 96 -28.32 1.28 21.47
N ILE A 97 -28.45 2.53 21.04
CA ILE A 97 -29.32 3.54 21.64
C ILE A 97 -30.22 4.15 20.56
N ILE A 98 -31.41 4.58 20.95
CA ILE A 98 -32.34 5.30 20.08
C ILE A 98 -32.23 6.81 20.24
N ILE A 99 -32.29 7.57 19.15
CA ILE A 99 -32.38 9.02 19.14
C ILE A 99 -33.78 9.42 18.71
N LEU A 100 -34.58 9.97 19.63
CA LEU A 100 -35.93 10.45 19.32
C LEU A 100 -35.86 11.84 18.68
N LEU A 101 -36.35 11.96 17.45
CA LEU A 101 -36.31 13.20 16.66
C LEU A 101 -37.68 13.89 16.58
N GLY A 102 -38.77 13.13 16.61
CA GLY A 102 -40.13 13.67 16.52
C GLY A 102 -41.15 12.82 17.28
N ASP A 103 -42.13 13.50 17.89
CA ASP A 103 -43.21 12.89 18.64
C ASP A 103 -44.55 13.62 18.43
N ASP A 104 -45.64 12.88 18.58
CA ASP A 104 -46.98 13.39 18.89
C ASP A 104 -47.43 12.81 20.24
N LYS A 105 -47.54 13.65 21.28
CA LYS A 105 -48.04 13.24 22.59
C LYS A 105 -49.51 12.84 22.48
N VAL A 106 -49.86 11.68 23.04
CA VAL A 106 -51.25 11.20 23.05
C VAL A 106 -51.90 11.41 24.42
N ILE A 107 -51.33 10.83 25.47
CA ILE A 107 -51.87 10.88 26.84
C ILE A 107 -50.80 10.52 27.87
N ASN A 108 -50.94 10.91 29.14
CA ASN A 108 -50.11 10.43 30.23
C ASN A 108 -50.94 9.62 31.24
N PRO A 109 -50.85 8.27 31.25
CA PRO A 109 -51.55 7.43 32.22
C PRO A 109 -51.07 7.59 33.67
N GLY A 110 -49.93 8.25 33.93
CA GLY A 110 -49.37 8.44 35.26
C GLY A 110 -48.71 7.21 35.88
N THR A 111 -48.82 6.03 35.25
CA THR A 111 -48.21 4.78 35.70
C THR A 111 -47.53 4.05 34.54
N ARG A 112 -46.51 3.25 34.84
CA ARG A 112 -45.88 2.33 33.86
C ARG A 112 -46.90 1.29 33.37
N LEU A 113 -46.90 1.04 32.06
CA LEU A 113 -47.70 0.00 31.41
C LEU A 113 -46.83 -1.23 31.15
N GLY A 114 -47.36 -2.41 31.47
CA GLY A 114 -46.67 -3.69 31.30
C GLY A 114 -45.49 -3.89 32.24
N ASN A 115 -44.76 -5.00 32.04
CA ASN A 115 -43.52 -5.30 32.77
C ASN A 115 -42.35 -5.48 31.78
N PRO A 116 -41.94 -4.41 31.09
CA PRO A 116 -41.02 -4.53 29.98
C PRO A 116 -39.62 -4.93 30.41
N VAL A 117 -38.97 -5.77 29.61
CA VAL A 117 -37.59 -6.27 29.81
C VAL A 117 -36.61 -5.50 28.91
N ASP A 118 -35.36 -5.37 29.35
CA ASP A 118 -34.31 -4.70 28.58
C ASP A 118 -34.04 -5.47 27.27
N ILE A 119 -34.24 -4.82 26.12
CA ILE A 119 -34.05 -5.44 24.80
C ILE A 119 -32.60 -5.93 24.58
N SER A 120 -31.62 -5.31 25.23
CA SER A 120 -30.21 -5.73 25.14
C SER A 120 -29.92 -7.05 25.88
N LYS A 121 -30.81 -7.43 26.80
CA LYS A 121 -30.73 -8.69 27.57
C LYS A 121 -31.72 -9.74 27.08
N ALA A 122 -32.67 -9.34 26.24
CA ALA A 122 -33.54 -10.25 25.52
C ALA A 122 -32.75 -10.88 24.37
N GLY A 123 -32.05 -11.98 24.65
CA GLY A 123 -31.68 -12.92 23.59
C GLY A 123 -32.94 -13.30 22.81
N ILE A 124 -32.82 -13.58 21.50
CA ILE A 124 -33.95 -13.94 20.63
C ILE A 124 -34.72 -15.09 21.30
N ASN A 125 -35.79 -14.73 22.00
CA ASN A 125 -36.65 -15.64 22.73
C ASN A 125 -37.99 -15.58 22.00
N LEU A 126 -38.26 -16.61 21.20
CA LEU A 126 -39.61 -17.01 20.82
C LEU A 126 -40.35 -17.59 22.05
N ASN A 127 -40.28 -16.91 23.21
CA ASN A 127 -40.94 -17.33 24.43
C ASN A 127 -42.40 -16.85 24.40
N LEU A 128 -43.26 -17.69 23.85
CA LEU A 128 -44.60 -17.86 24.41
C LEU A 128 -44.41 -18.26 25.88
N GLN A 129 -44.99 -17.49 26.81
CA GLN A 129 -44.91 -17.83 28.22
C GLN A 129 -45.80 -19.05 28.49
N PRO A 130 -45.40 -19.98 29.38
CA PRO A 130 -46.26 -21.10 29.80
C PRO A 130 -47.64 -20.66 30.32
N SER A 131 -47.75 -19.43 30.83
CA SER A 131 -49.02 -18.81 31.24
C SER A 131 -50.00 -18.56 30.09
N ASP A 132 -49.50 -18.38 28.86
CA ASP A 132 -50.33 -18.26 27.66
C ASP A 132 -50.91 -19.63 27.28
N LEU A 133 -50.16 -20.71 27.51
CA LEU A 133 -50.66 -22.08 27.40
C LEU A 133 -51.64 -22.43 28.54
N GLU A 134 -51.40 -22.00 29.78
CA GLU A 134 -52.37 -22.20 30.88
C GLU A 134 -53.67 -21.41 30.67
N THR A 135 -53.61 -20.22 30.07
CA THR A 135 -54.79 -19.44 29.72
C THR A 135 -55.53 -20.07 28.54
N PHE A 136 -54.80 -20.63 27.59
CA PHE A 136 -55.36 -21.41 26.47
C PHE A 136 -55.98 -22.73 26.95
N LEU A 137 -55.35 -23.43 27.89
CA LEU A 137 -55.85 -24.67 28.52
C LEU A 137 -57.04 -24.39 29.46
N ARG A 138 -57.05 -23.27 30.21
CA ARG A 138 -58.24 -22.84 30.99
C ARG A 138 -59.43 -22.48 30.10
N ASN A 139 -59.17 -21.86 28.95
CA ASN A 139 -60.22 -21.61 27.96
C ASN A 139 -60.65 -22.91 27.26
N TYR A 140 -59.77 -23.90 27.12
CA TYR A 140 -60.08 -25.24 26.60
C TYR A 140 -60.99 -26.02 27.55
N ASP A 141 -60.74 -25.95 28.87
CA ASP A 141 -61.62 -26.53 29.90
C ASP A 141 -62.99 -25.83 29.95
N ALA A 142 -63.05 -24.52 29.71
CA ALA A 142 -64.31 -23.77 29.64
C ALA A 142 -65.12 -24.04 28.36
N ILE A 143 -64.48 -24.51 27.27
CA ILE A 143 -65.16 -24.92 26.03
C ILE A 143 -65.75 -26.35 26.17
N ASN A 144 -65.14 -27.19 27.01
CA ASN A 144 -65.61 -28.57 27.25
C ASN A 144 -66.89 -28.69 28.09
N ASP A 145 -67.37 -27.60 28.71
CA ASP A 145 -68.65 -27.59 29.44
C ASP A 145 -69.88 -27.36 28.54
N ILE A 146 -69.69 -27.16 27.23
CA ILE A 146 -70.78 -27.17 26.25
C ILE A 146 -70.87 -28.55 25.59
N ASN A 147 -71.60 -29.43 26.28
CA ASN A 147 -72.31 -30.62 25.81
C ASN A 147 -72.18 -30.99 24.30
N ILE A 148 -71.06 -31.61 23.91
CA ILE A 148 -70.97 -32.46 22.70
C ILE A 148 -70.54 -33.86 23.15
N ARG A 149 -71.47 -34.58 23.80
CA ARG A 149 -71.37 -36.03 23.99
C ARG A 149 -72.22 -36.74 22.94
N SER A 150 -71.63 -37.01 21.78
CA SER A 150 -71.90 -38.24 21.02
C SER A 150 -70.91 -38.34 19.85
N THR A 151 -70.13 -39.43 19.84
CA THR A 151 -69.22 -39.93 18.77
C THR A 151 -67.74 -39.50 18.72
N PHE A 152 -67.12 -38.99 19.79
CA PHE A 152 -65.68 -38.66 19.77
C PHE A 152 -64.92 -39.38 20.90
N ASP A 153 -63.97 -40.27 20.57
CA ASP A 153 -63.09 -40.90 21.55
C ASP A 153 -61.93 -39.95 21.89
N ALA A 154 -62.24 -38.98 22.76
CA ALA A 154 -61.33 -37.91 23.14
C ALA A 154 -60.00 -38.40 23.75
N GLY A 155 -59.95 -39.62 24.29
CA GLY A 155 -58.73 -40.19 24.87
C GLY A 155 -57.69 -40.58 23.81
N ALA A 156 -58.12 -41.25 22.74
CA ALA A 156 -57.26 -41.67 21.65
C ALA A 156 -56.71 -40.47 20.85
N GLU A 157 -57.55 -39.47 20.59
CA GLU A 157 -57.19 -38.23 19.91
C GLU A 157 -56.19 -37.38 20.72
N MET A 158 -56.33 -37.36 22.05
CA MET A 158 -55.39 -36.62 22.91
C MET A 158 -54.02 -37.30 23.01
N GLU A 159 -53.96 -38.63 23.03
CA GLU A 159 -52.69 -39.36 22.94
C GLU A 159 -52.02 -39.19 21.56
N GLU A 160 -52.82 -39.05 20.50
CA GLU A 160 -52.33 -38.70 19.17
C GLU A 160 -51.80 -37.26 19.08
N LEU A 161 -52.46 -36.32 19.74
CA LEU A 161 -51.99 -34.94 19.87
C LEU A 161 -50.66 -34.84 20.64
N GLU A 162 -50.49 -35.60 21.73
CA GLU A 162 -49.20 -35.66 22.45
C GLU A 162 -48.09 -36.26 21.59
N ARG A 163 -48.39 -37.34 20.85
CA ARG A 163 -47.44 -37.91 19.88
C ARG A 163 -47.07 -36.91 18.79
N ALA A 164 -48.04 -36.13 18.28
CA ALA A 164 -47.80 -35.09 17.28
C ALA A 164 -46.95 -33.94 17.84
N ALA A 165 -47.21 -33.49 19.07
CA ALA A 165 -46.42 -32.45 19.74
C ALA A 165 -44.96 -32.90 19.97
N LYS A 166 -44.75 -34.15 20.38
CA LYS A 166 -43.39 -34.72 20.53
C LYS A 166 -42.64 -34.79 19.20
N ARG A 167 -43.32 -35.15 18.11
CA ARG A 167 -42.74 -35.13 16.76
C ARG A 167 -42.35 -33.71 16.34
N LEU A 168 -43.24 -32.74 16.53
CA LEU A 168 -42.98 -31.33 16.22
C LEU A 168 -41.74 -30.82 16.97
N LYS A 169 -41.66 -31.10 18.28
CA LYS A 169 -40.51 -30.69 19.09
C LYS A 169 -39.20 -31.31 18.57
N SER A 170 -39.19 -32.61 18.29
CA SER A 170 -38.01 -33.28 17.71
C SER A 170 -37.60 -32.63 16.39
N THR A 171 -38.55 -32.35 15.50
CA THR A 171 -38.27 -31.70 14.21
C THR A 171 -37.69 -30.29 14.38
N VAL A 172 -38.21 -29.51 15.34
CA VAL A 172 -37.66 -28.17 15.64
C VAL A 172 -36.24 -28.28 16.19
N ASP A 173 -35.98 -29.19 17.13
CA ASP A 173 -34.65 -29.40 17.71
C ASP A 173 -33.63 -29.85 16.63
N ASP A 174 -34.05 -30.71 15.71
CA ASP A 174 -33.24 -31.16 14.57
C ASP A 174 -32.95 -30.00 13.59
N HIS A 175 -33.96 -29.16 13.30
CA HIS A 175 -33.79 -27.98 12.44
C HIS A 175 -32.84 -26.96 13.08
N GLN A 176 -33.02 -26.68 14.38
CA GLN A 176 -32.15 -25.78 15.15
C GLN A 176 -30.70 -26.27 15.13
N SER A 177 -30.49 -27.58 15.31
CA SER A 177 -29.16 -28.19 15.26
C SER A 177 -28.53 -28.08 13.87
N SER A 178 -29.30 -28.32 12.80
CA SER A 178 -28.83 -28.18 11.41
C SER A 178 -28.44 -26.75 11.05
N ILE A 179 -29.18 -25.75 11.56
CA ILE A 179 -28.85 -24.33 11.42
C ILE A 179 -27.54 -24.02 12.15
N GLY A 180 -27.41 -24.49 13.40
CA GLY A 180 -26.19 -24.31 14.19
C GLY A 180 -24.93 -24.84 13.50
N VAL A 181 -25.03 -25.99 12.83
CA VAL A 181 -23.92 -26.56 12.04
C VAL A 181 -23.50 -25.66 10.87
N GLU A 182 -24.44 -25.04 10.13
CA GLU A 182 -24.07 -24.12 9.04
C GLU A 182 -23.51 -22.79 9.56
N MET A 183 -24.05 -22.28 10.66
CA MET A 183 -23.48 -21.10 11.31
C MET A 183 -22.03 -21.34 11.75
N GLN A 184 -21.75 -22.51 12.33
CA GLN A 184 -20.41 -22.87 12.73
C GLN A 184 -19.43 -22.95 11.55
N LYS A 185 -19.85 -23.52 10.41
CA LYS A 185 -19.02 -23.55 9.19
C LYS A 185 -18.67 -22.14 8.69
N LEU A 186 -19.64 -21.23 8.70
CA LEU A 186 -19.43 -19.82 8.32
C LEU A 186 -18.44 -19.13 9.26
N ASP A 187 -18.58 -19.35 10.57
CA ASP A 187 -17.71 -18.76 11.58
C ASP A 187 -16.28 -19.31 11.50
N ASP A 188 -16.12 -20.61 11.25
CA ASP A 188 -14.80 -21.23 11.08
C ASP A 188 -14.10 -20.73 9.81
N GLU A 189 -14.85 -20.53 8.72
CA GLU A 189 -14.30 -19.96 7.50
C GLU A 189 -13.93 -18.48 7.65
N GLU A 190 -14.75 -17.70 8.34
CA GLU A 190 -14.44 -16.32 8.69
C GLU A 190 -13.16 -16.22 9.51
N LYS A 191 -13.00 -17.07 10.54
CA LYS A 191 -11.78 -17.15 11.35
C LYS A 191 -10.57 -17.50 10.49
N ARG A 192 -10.70 -18.45 9.56
CA ARG A 192 -9.63 -18.83 8.64
C ARG A 192 -9.19 -17.65 7.78
N ILE A 193 -10.12 -16.91 7.20
CA ILE A 193 -9.81 -15.75 6.34
C ILE A 193 -9.18 -14.62 7.16
N ARG A 194 -9.74 -14.31 8.33
CA ARG A 194 -9.16 -13.32 9.26
C ARG A 194 -7.73 -13.68 9.67
N GLY A 195 -7.49 -14.93 10.06
CA GLY A 195 -6.15 -15.39 10.41
C GLY A 195 -5.14 -15.27 9.26
N ARG A 196 -5.58 -15.44 8.00
CA ARG A 196 -4.73 -15.19 6.83
C ARG A 196 -4.42 -13.70 6.64
N LEU A 197 -5.39 -12.81 6.81
CA LEU A 197 -5.18 -11.37 6.74
C LEU A 197 -4.21 -10.91 7.84
N ASP A 198 -4.42 -11.36 9.08
CA ASP A 198 -3.54 -11.07 10.21
C ASP A 198 -2.11 -11.55 9.94
N PHE A 199 -1.95 -12.75 9.36
CA PHE A 199 -0.64 -13.28 8.97
C PHE A 199 0.05 -12.41 7.92
N ILE A 200 -0.67 -11.94 6.89
CA ILE A 200 -0.13 -11.05 5.85
C ILE A 200 0.29 -9.70 6.47
N GLU A 201 -0.54 -9.12 7.33
CA GLU A 201 -0.22 -7.87 8.02
C GLU A 201 1.00 -8.03 8.94
N GLN A 202 1.09 -9.15 9.64
CA GLN A 202 2.24 -9.46 10.49
C GLN A 202 3.51 -9.60 9.65
N LYS A 203 3.48 -10.31 8.51
CA LYS A 203 4.63 -10.42 7.60
C LYS A 203 5.08 -9.06 7.06
N LYS A 204 4.13 -8.18 6.73
CA LYS A 204 4.41 -6.78 6.32
C LYS A 204 5.07 -5.99 7.44
N ARG A 205 4.61 -6.15 8.68
CA ARG A 205 5.17 -5.47 9.86
C ARG A 205 6.58 -5.96 10.19
N GLU A 206 6.81 -7.27 10.11
CA GLU A 206 8.14 -7.88 10.30
C GLU A 206 9.12 -7.38 9.23
N SER A 207 8.70 -7.38 7.97
CA SER A 207 9.51 -6.86 6.86
C SER A 207 9.85 -5.37 7.05
N ALA A 208 8.90 -4.57 7.54
CA ALA A 208 9.13 -3.16 7.86
C ALA A 208 10.06 -2.97 9.06
N ALA A 209 9.98 -3.83 10.08
CA ALA A 209 10.88 -3.77 11.23
C ALA A 209 12.32 -4.13 10.85
N GLU A 210 12.48 -5.15 10.00
CA GLU A 210 13.79 -5.59 9.52
C GLU A 210 14.40 -4.58 8.53
N ASN A 211 13.63 -4.17 7.51
CA ASN A 211 14.14 -3.48 6.33
C ASN A 211 13.73 -2.00 6.24
N GLY A 212 12.84 -1.53 7.11
CA GLY A 212 12.24 -0.20 7.01
C GLY A 212 13.08 0.93 7.59
N GLY A 213 12.67 2.16 7.26
CA GLY A 213 13.25 3.40 7.78
C GLY A 213 12.70 3.74 9.17
N VAL A 214 13.43 4.55 9.92
CA VAL A 214 12.97 5.13 11.20
C VAL A 214 12.21 6.42 10.91
N ASP A 215 11.06 6.63 11.58
CA ASP A 215 10.25 7.86 11.51
C ASP A 215 9.90 8.34 10.09
N VAL A 216 9.52 7.39 9.23
CA VAL A 216 9.14 7.68 7.84
C VAL A 216 7.88 8.54 7.78
N SER A 217 7.92 9.64 7.04
CA SER A 217 6.82 10.59 6.88
C SER A 217 6.47 10.85 5.42
N ASP A 218 5.19 11.12 5.14
CA ASP A 218 4.74 11.55 3.81
C ASP A 218 5.36 12.90 3.38
N ASP A 219 5.80 13.71 4.34
CA ASP A 219 6.48 14.99 4.10
C ASP A 219 7.99 14.86 3.83
N ASP A 220 8.56 13.65 3.94
CA ASP A 220 9.98 13.41 3.67
C ASP A 220 10.32 13.82 2.23
N LEU A 221 11.36 14.64 2.06
CA LEU A 221 11.93 14.93 0.75
C LEU A 221 12.92 13.84 0.38
N ILE A 222 12.56 13.03 -0.62
CA ILE A 222 13.39 11.92 -1.10
C ILE A 222 14.20 12.39 -2.30
N GLU A 223 15.51 12.27 -2.21
CA GLU A 223 16.43 12.52 -3.32
C GLU A 223 16.76 11.21 -4.06
N ILE A 224 16.50 11.22 -5.36
CA ILE A 224 16.59 10.06 -6.24
C ILE A 224 17.57 10.39 -7.38
N ASN A 225 18.59 9.56 -7.53
CA ASN A 225 19.41 9.50 -8.72
C ASN A 225 18.71 8.58 -9.75
N ALA A 226 17.98 9.19 -10.67
CA ALA A 226 17.30 8.49 -11.76
C ALA A 226 18.25 8.42 -12.96
N GLY A 227 19.01 7.34 -13.07
CA GLY A 227 19.88 7.09 -14.23
C GLY A 227 20.94 8.17 -14.50
N GLY A 228 21.40 8.88 -13.47
CA GLY A 228 22.38 9.97 -13.53
C GLY A 228 21.80 11.37 -13.40
N LYS A 229 20.47 11.52 -13.28
CA LYS A 229 19.82 12.82 -13.00
C LYS A 229 19.19 12.83 -11.62
N MET A 230 19.48 13.89 -10.88
CA MET A 230 18.90 14.10 -9.56
C MET A 230 17.46 14.61 -9.64
N ILE A 231 16.56 13.91 -8.98
CA ILE A 231 15.15 14.26 -8.85
C ILE A 231 14.80 14.20 -7.37
N ALA A 232 14.15 15.25 -6.87
CA ALA A 232 13.63 15.30 -5.51
C ALA A 232 12.11 15.31 -5.53
N ALA A 233 11.47 14.50 -4.68
CA ALA A 233 10.02 14.45 -4.55
C ALA A 233 9.63 14.14 -3.10
N LYS A 234 8.45 14.61 -2.68
CA LYS A 234 7.89 14.21 -1.37
C LYS A 234 7.49 12.74 -1.41
N ARG A 235 7.72 12.03 -0.30
CA ARG A 235 7.29 10.63 -0.15
C ARG A 235 5.80 10.46 -0.43
N GLY A 236 4.96 11.33 0.13
CA GLY A 236 3.51 11.30 -0.09
C GLY A 236 3.11 11.37 -1.56
N VAL A 237 3.87 12.08 -2.41
CA VAL A 237 3.64 12.13 -3.87
C VAL A 237 3.98 10.80 -4.52
N LEU A 238 5.08 10.16 -4.10
CA LEU A 238 5.53 8.87 -4.63
C LEU A 238 4.63 7.71 -4.18
N THR A 239 3.96 7.85 -3.02
CA THR A 239 3.12 6.82 -2.40
C THR A 239 1.60 7.08 -2.53
N GLN A 240 1.18 8.15 -3.23
CA GLN A 240 -0.24 8.53 -3.33
C GLN A 240 -1.09 7.48 -4.07
N ARG A 241 -0.50 6.73 -5.01
CA ARG A 241 -1.19 5.68 -5.78
C ARG A 241 -1.00 4.32 -5.11
N LYS A 242 -2.00 3.90 -4.34
CA LYS A 242 -1.98 2.63 -3.59
C LYS A 242 -1.94 1.39 -4.49
N GLY A 243 -1.15 0.39 -4.09
CA GLY A 243 -0.96 -0.87 -4.81
C GLY A 243 -0.02 -0.79 -6.01
N THR A 244 0.69 0.33 -6.20
CA THR A 244 1.66 0.47 -7.29
C THR A 244 3.05 0.04 -6.83
N ARG A 245 3.90 -0.38 -7.78
CA ARG A 245 5.31 -0.67 -7.50
C ARG A 245 6.09 0.59 -7.11
N LEU A 246 5.67 1.77 -7.57
CA LEU A 246 6.22 3.04 -7.11
C LEU A 246 5.92 3.29 -5.63
N GLU A 247 4.68 3.04 -5.19
CA GLU A 247 4.35 3.11 -3.77
C GLU A 247 5.23 2.14 -2.97
N ALA A 248 5.37 0.89 -3.44
CA ALA A 248 6.19 -0.10 -2.74
C ALA A 248 7.62 0.42 -2.48
N LEU A 249 8.30 0.98 -3.50
CA LEU A 249 9.66 1.52 -3.39
C LEU A 249 9.78 2.58 -2.30
N PHE A 250 8.78 3.44 -2.15
CA PHE A 250 8.85 4.60 -1.27
C PHE A 250 7.93 4.51 -0.05
N SER A 251 7.33 3.35 0.20
CA SER A 251 6.45 3.06 1.34
C SER A 251 7.15 3.18 2.70
N GLY A 252 8.48 3.25 2.71
CA GLY A 252 9.30 3.23 3.91
C GLY A 252 9.62 1.83 4.44
N ARG A 253 8.95 0.78 3.94
CA ARG A 253 9.17 -0.61 4.38
C ARG A 253 10.53 -1.18 3.95
N TRP A 254 11.10 -0.69 2.87
CA TRP A 254 12.29 -1.27 2.23
C TRP A 254 13.50 -0.34 2.26
N GLU A 255 13.46 0.73 3.07
CA GLU A 255 14.42 1.84 3.06
C GLU A 255 15.90 1.40 3.20
N LYS A 256 16.17 0.33 3.96
CA LYS A 256 17.51 -0.25 4.15
C LYS A 256 17.98 -1.12 2.98
N LYS A 257 17.03 -1.69 2.23
CA LYS A 257 17.29 -2.52 1.03
C LYS A 257 17.48 -1.68 -0.23
N MET A 258 17.03 -0.43 -0.22
CA MET A 258 17.14 0.47 -1.37
C MET A 258 18.59 0.67 -1.78
N HIS A 259 18.87 0.41 -3.05
CA HIS A 259 20.14 0.65 -3.71
C HIS A 259 20.44 2.14 -3.67
N ARG A 260 21.62 2.50 -3.18
CA ARG A 260 22.09 3.88 -3.09
C ARG A 260 23.33 4.07 -3.96
N ASP A 261 23.49 5.28 -4.49
CA ASP A 261 24.74 5.68 -5.13
C ASP A 261 25.84 5.96 -4.10
N THR A 262 27.03 6.27 -4.57
CA THR A 262 28.21 6.64 -3.76
C THR A 262 27.97 7.85 -2.85
N SER A 263 27.02 8.72 -3.23
CA SER A 263 26.58 9.88 -2.45
C SER A 263 25.50 9.55 -1.42
N GLY A 264 25.08 8.29 -1.31
CA GLY A 264 24.06 7.83 -0.36
C GLY A 264 22.61 8.09 -0.79
N LYS A 265 22.40 8.58 -2.01
CA LYS A 265 21.06 8.89 -2.54
C LYS A 265 20.45 7.65 -3.18
N ILE A 266 19.12 7.53 -3.18
CA ILE A 266 18.45 6.36 -3.76
C ILE A 266 18.71 6.31 -5.26
N PHE A 267 19.22 5.20 -5.77
CA PHE A 267 19.52 5.02 -7.18
C PHE A 267 18.46 4.17 -7.88
N LEU A 268 17.88 4.71 -8.96
CA LEU A 268 16.99 3.99 -9.86
C LEU A 268 17.59 3.96 -11.26
N ASP A 269 17.82 2.75 -11.80
CA ASP A 269 18.36 2.58 -13.14
C ASP A 269 17.27 2.69 -14.22
N VAL A 270 16.84 3.92 -14.44
CA VAL A 270 15.74 4.27 -15.35
C VAL A 270 16.14 5.45 -16.22
N ASN A 271 15.47 5.61 -17.36
CA ASN A 271 15.61 6.83 -18.14
C ASN A 271 15.08 8.05 -17.34
N PRO A 272 15.89 9.10 -17.18
CA PRO A 272 15.55 10.23 -16.34
C PRO A 272 14.38 11.08 -16.86
N LYS A 273 14.25 11.24 -18.19
CA LYS A 273 13.22 12.10 -18.79
C LYS A 273 11.83 11.47 -18.63
N ALA A 274 11.72 10.17 -18.90
CA ALA A 274 10.48 9.43 -18.67
C ALA A 274 10.11 9.41 -17.18
N PHE A 275 11.06 9.14 -16.29
CA PHE A 275 10.79 9.11 -14.86
C PHE A 275 10.36 10.48 -14.35
N ARG A 276 11.02 11.55 -14.82
CA ARG A 276 10.63 12.92 -14.49
C ARG A 276 9.20 13.24 -14.90
N ALA A 277 8.77 12.84 -16.10
CA ALA A 277 7.39 13.04 -16.56
C ALA A 277 6.37 12.33 -15.65
N ILE A 278 6.70 11.14 -15.14
CA ILE A 278 5.86 10.43 -14.15
C ILE A 278 5.76 11.24 -12.86
N ILE A 279 6.88 11.74 -12.34
CA ILE A 279 6.90 12.55 -11.11
C ILE A 279 6.13 13.87 -11.29
N ASP A 280 6.32 14.57 -12.40
CA ASP A 280 5.61 15.81 -12.69
C ASP A 280 4.09 15.56 -12.79
N TRP A 281 3.68 14.47 -13.45
CA TRP A 281 2.27 14.05 -13.48
C TRP A 281 1.71 13.74 -12.09
N LEU A 282 2.46 13.03 -11.24
CA LEU A 282 2.04 12.74 -9.86
C LEU A 282 1.90 14.03 -9.03
N ASN A 283 2.79 15.00 -9.22
CA ASN A 283 2.69 16.29 -8.55
C ASN A 283 1.41 17.03 -8.97
N VAL A 284 1.08 17.09 -10.26
CA VAL A 284 -0.17 17.71 -10.73
C VAL A 284 -1.37 16.92 -10.19
N LEU A 285 -1.32 15.59 -10.23
CA LEU A 285 -2.39 14.74 -9.71
C LEU A 285 -2.69 15.01 -8.24
N SER A 286 -1.67 15.29 -7.43
CA SER A 286 -1.82 15.56 -5.99
C SER A 286 -2.59 16.85 -5.67
N ILE A 287 -2.68 17.78 -6.63
CA ILE A 287 -3.39 19.06 -6.49
C ILE A 287 -4.64 19.15 -7.36
N SER A 288 -4.92 18.14 -8.17
CA SER A 288 -6.12 18.06 -9.03
C SER A 288 -7.34 17.54 -8.25
N SER A 289 -8.54 17.94 -8.67
CA SER A 289 -9.79 17.36 -8.16
C SER A 289 -10.08 16.00 -8.77
N GLU A 290 -10.81 15.14 -8.06
CA GLU A 290 -11.23 13.83 -8.58
C GLU A 290 -12.07 13.93 -9.86
N ASP A 291 -12.83 15.01 -10.03
CA ASP A 291 -13.69 15.27 -11.19
C ASP A 291 -12.93 15.76 -12.44
N ASP A 292 -11.68 16.21 -12.29
CA ASP A 292 -10.86 16.73 -13.39
C ASP A 292 -9.40 16.27 -13.24
N PRO A 293 -9.13 14.98 -13.48
CA PRO A 293 -7.80 14.42 -13.34
C PRO A 293 -6.87 14.94 -14.45
N PRO A 294 -5.56 15.12 -14.15
CA PRO A 294 -4.61 15.54 -15.16
C PRO A 294 -4.48 14.48 -16.26
N GLN A 295 -4.13 14.95 -17.45
CA GLN A 295 -3.78 14.05 -18.55
C GLN A 295 -2.61 13.15 -18.15
N SER A 296 -2.60 11.93 -18.71
CA SER A 296 -1.50 10.98 -18.55
C SER A 296 -0.15 11.64 -18.83
N PRO A 297 0.93 11.21 -18.16
CA PRO A 297 2.26 11.78 -18.40
C PRO A 297 2.61 11.70 -19.89
N SER A 298 3.27 12.73 -20.39
CA SER A 298 3.65 12.84 -21.80
C SER A 298 5.11 13.25 -21.92
N VAL A 299 5.76 12.74 -22.96
CA VAL A 299 7.12 13.07 -23.37
C VAL A 299 7.15 13.23 -24.88
N ASP A 300 8.23 13.80 -25.41
CA ASP A 300 8.49 13.86 -26.85
C ASP A 300 8.42 12.45 -27.47
N GLU A 301 8.03 12.37 -28.75
CA GLU A 301 7.84 11.10 -29.48
C GLU A 301 9.01 10.12 -29.27
N GLU A 302 10.23 10.64 -29.27
CA GLU A 302 11.46 9.85 -29.13
C GLU A 302 11.67 9.19 -27.75
N HIS A 303 10.89 9.56 -26.72
CA HIS A 303 10.94 8.96 -25.38
C HIS A 303 9.66 8.20 -25.02
N LYS A 304 8.66 8.15 -25.91
CA LYS A 304 7.36 7.53 -25.60
C LYS A 304 7.46 6.06 -25.23
N ASP A 305 8.26 5.29 -25.96
CA ASP A 305 8.48 3.87 -25.68
C ASP A 305 9.04 3.69 -24.26
N MET A 306 10.01 4.51 -23.90
CA MET A 306 10.63 4.47 -22.58
C MET A 306 9.65 4.87 -21.48
N LEU A 307 8.81 5.88 -21.71
CA LEU A 307 7.73 6.23 -20.79
C LEU A 307 6.76 5.05 -20.62
N ASN A 308 6.35 4.39 -21.71
CA ASN A 308 5.47 3.22 -21.63
C ASN A 308 6.08 2.08 -20.81
N HIS A 309 7.36 1.76 -21.04
CA HIS A 309 8.06 0.75 -20.25
C HIS A 309 8.12 1.11 -18.77
N GLN A 310 8.45 2.35 -18.42
CA GLN A 310 8.48 2.79 -17.02
C GLN A 310 7.09 2.84 -16.38
N MET A 311 6.06 3.24 -17.13
CA MET A 311 4.69 3.20 -16.66
C MET A 311 4.29 1.76 -16.31
N VAL A 312 4.63 0.77 -17.15
CA VAL A 312 4.39 -0.65 -16.84
C VAL A 312 5.21 -1.09 -15.63
N LEU A 313 6.49 -0.72 -15.56
CA LEU A 313 7.39 -1.05 -14.46
C LEU A 313 6.84 -0.59 -13.10
N PHE A 314 6.29 0.62 -13.05
CA PHE A 314 5.86 1.27 -11.80
C PHE A 314 4.36 1.12 -11.48
N SER A 315 3.49 0.84 -12.45
CA SER A 315 2.04 0.74 -12.23
C SER A 315 1.61 -0.56 -11.51
N GLY A 316 2.49 -1.55 -11.42
CA GLY A 316 2.17 -2.89 -10.91
C GLY A 316 1.29 -3.69 -11.87
N HIS A 317 1.15 -4.99 -11.62
CA HIS A 317 0.16 -5.79 -12.34
C HIS A 317 -1.23 -5.36 -11.88
N ARG A 318 -1.97 -4.60 -12.70
CA ARG A 318 -3.43 -4.73 -12.67
C ARG A 318 -3.65 -6.19 -13.00
N HIS A 319 -3.97 -7.02 -12.01
CA HIS A 319 -4.49 -8.34 -12.27
C HIS A 319 -5.74 -8.12 -13.13
N SER A 320 -5.57 -8.25 -14.44
CA SER A 320 -6.64 -8.72 -15.29
C SER A 320 -7.16 -9.94 -14.56
N SER A 321 -8.44 -9.87 -14.18
CA SER A 321 -9.23 -10.95 -13.59
C SER A 321 -8.64 -12.30 -14.02
N LEU A 322 -8.00 -12.99 -13.08
CA LEU A 322 -7.23 -14.21 -13.33
C LEU A 322 -8.04 -15.17 -14.22
N PRO A 323 -7.56 -15.52 -15.43
CA PRO A 323 -8.07 -16.70 -16.10
C PRO A 323 -7.47 -17.91 -15.37
N GLY A 324 -8.31 -18.71 -14.71
CA GLY A 324 -7.94 -20.08 -14.35
C GLY A 324 -7.72 -20.42 -12.88
N HIS A 325 -8.14 -19.59 -11.93
CA HIS A 325 -8.56 -20.17 -10.64
C HIS A 325 -10.04 -20.50 -10.82
N SER A 326 -10.39 -21.78 -10.81
CA SER A 326 -11.79 -22.15 -10.64
C SER A 326 -12.23 -21.51 -9.32
N ALA A 327 -12.92 -20.38 -9.40
CA ALA A 327 -13.55 -19.77 -8.25
C ALA A 327 -14.41 -20.89 -7.66
N LYS A 328 -14.03 -21.37 -6.47
CA LYS A 328 -14.82 -22.39 -5.79
C LYS A 328 -16.19 -21.78 -5.63
N THR A 329 -17.17 -22.32 -6.36
CA THR A 329 -18.54 -21.84 -6.23
C THR A 329 -18.94 -21.96 -4.77
N PRO A 330 -19.48 -20.90 -4.18
CA PRO A 330 -19.85 -20.91 -2.78
C PRO A 330 -20.88 -22.03 -2.59
N PRO A 331 -20.83 -22.75 -1.46
CA PRO A 331 -21.81 -23.79 -1.18
C PRO A 331 -23.21 -23.18 -1.17
N VAL A 332 -24.12 -23.76 -1.96
CA VAL A 332 -25.52 -23.33 -2.01
C VAL A 332 -26.29 -24.07 -0.94
N VAL A 333 -26.94 -23.31 -0.06
CA VAL A 333 -27.81 -23.82 1.00
C VAL A 333 -29.26 -23.54 0.61
N ASP A 334 -30.05 -24.60 0.41
CA ASP A 334 -31.45 -24.56 -0.01
C ASP A 334 -32.40 -25.36 0.90
N ARG A 335 -31.86 -25.90 2.01
CA ARG A 335 -32.55 -26.86 2.88
C ARG A 335 -33.37 -26.24 4.03
N PHE A 336 -33.33 -24.92 4.19
CA PHE A 336 -34.07 -24.19 5.21
C PHE A 336 -35.19 -23.33 4.59
N GLY A 337 -35.86 -22.51 5.40
CA GLY A 337 -36.79 -21.50 4.88
C GLY A 337 -36.07 -20.44 4.03
N ASP A 338 -36.80 -19.84 3.08
CA ASP A 338 -36.26 -18.94 2.05
C ASP A 338 -35.41 -17.80 2.61
N GLU A 339 -35.87 -17.14 3.68
CA GLU A 339 -35.13 -16.03 4.30
C GLU A 339 -33.79 -16.47 4.89
N LEU A 340 -33.78 -17.64 5.52
CA LEU A 340 -32.58 -18.18 6.16
C LEU A 340 -31.58 -18.69 5.11
N ASN A 341 -32.06 -19.39 4.08
CA ASN A 341 -31.24 -19.79 2.93
C ASN A 341 -30.59 -18.56 2.29
N LYS A 342 -31.39 -17.49 2.05
CA LYS A 342 -30.88 -16.24 1.49
C LYS A 342 -29.77 -15.65 2.35
N ALA A 343 -29.98 -15.49 3.65
CA ALA A 343 -28.99 -14.91 4.56
C ALA A 343 -27.69 -15.74 4.63
N ILE A 344 -27.80 -17.07 4.68
CA ILE A 344 -26.64 -17.98 4.69
C ILE A 344 -25.85 -17.87 3.37
N ASN A 345 -26.54 -17.88 2.23
CA ASN A 345 -25.90 -17.79 0.92
C ASN A 345 -25.26 -16.41 0.68
N GLU A 346 -25.87 -15.33 1.17
CA GLU A 346 -25.29 -13.98 1.15
C GLU A 346 -24.00 -13.90 1.98
N ARG A 347 -23.97 -14.55 3.15
CA ARG A 347 -22.76 -14.61 4.00
C ARG A 347 -21.65 -15.42 3.33
N TRP A 348 -21.96 -16.58 2.74
CA TRP A 348 -20.99 -17.36 1.95
C TRP A 348 -20.42 -16.54 0.78
N THR A 349 -21.27 -15.81 0.05
CA THR A 349 -20.83 -14.94 -1.06
C THR A 349 -19.90 -13.83 -0.57
N SER A 350 -20.18 -13.26 0.61
CA SER A 350 -19.34 -12.22 1.21
C SER A 350 -17.98 -12.76 1.67
N LEU A 351 -17.97 -13.95 2.28
CA LEU A 351 -16.74 -14.64 2.67
C LEU A 351 -15.86 -14.98 1.46
N GLN A 352 -16.46 -15.43 0.36
CA GLN A 352 -15.71 -15.71 -0.87
C GLN A 352 -15.03 -14.44 -1.41
N LYS A 353 -15.75 -13.31 -1.48
CA LYS A 353 -15.16 -12.03 -1.92
C LYS A 353 -14.00 -11.60 -1.01
N LEU A 354 -14.14 -11.83 0.30
CA LEU A 354 -13.08 -11.53 1.26
C LEU A 354 -11.86 -12.45 1.07
N GLU A 355 -12.08 -13.74 0.81
CA GLU A 355 -10.99 -14.67 0.50
C GLU A 355 -10.26 -14.30 -0.80
N GLU A 356 -11.00 -13.93 -1.86
CA GLU A 356 -10.42 -13.45 -3.11
C GLU A 356 -9.57 -12.19 -2.88
N GLY A 357 -10.06 -11.27 -2.06
CA GLY A 357 -9.31 -10.09 -1.61
C GLY A 357 -8.03 -10.45 -0.84
N ALA A 358 -8.11 -11.37 0.12
CA ALA A 358 -6.96 -11.83 0.90
C ALA A 358 -5.91 -12.53 0.03
N LEU A 359 -6.34 -13.37 -0.93
CA LEU A 359 -5.46 -14.01 -1.92
C LEU A 359 -4.78 -12.98 -2.83
N SER A 360 -5.52 -11.95 -3.25
CA SER A 360 -4.98 -10.87 -4.06
C SER A 360 -3.93 -10.06 -3.29
N LEU A 361 -4.20 -9.75 -2.02
CA LEU A 361 -3.26 -9.04 -1.15
C LEU A 361 -1.97 -9.83 -0.90
N ASP A 362 -2.07 -11.14 -0.67
CA ASP A 362 -0.92 -12.03 -0.51
C ASP A 362 -0.05 -12.05 -1.78
N LYS A 363 -0.68 -12.28 -2.95
CA LYS A 363 0.01 -12.25 -4.24
C LYS A 363 0.66 -10.90 -4.53
N SER A 364 -0.05 -9.80 -4.25
CA SER A 364 0.48 -8.45 -4.42
C SER A 364 1.69 -8.20 -3.53
N PHE A 365 1.69 -8.70 -2.28
CA PHE A 365 2.83 -8.55 -1.39
C PHE A 365 4.03 -9.41 -1.82
N GLN A 366 3.78 -10.61 -2.37
CA GLN A 366 4.84 -11.44 -2.95
C GLN A 366 5.43 -10.84 -4.23
N ASP A 367 4.61 -10.25 -5.12
CA ASP A 367 5.10 -9.50 -6.29
C ASP A 367 5.93 -8.29 -5.85
N GLU A 368 5.51 -7.61 -4.79
CA GLU A 368 6.25 -6.50 -4.19
C GLU A 368 7.64 -6.95 -3.69
N GLU A 369 7.71 -7.98 -2.84
CA GLU A 369 8.99 -8.52 -2.33
C GLU A 369 9.92 -8.89 -3.49
N ARG A 370 9.41 -9.64 -4.46
CA ARG A 370 10.17 -10.02 -5.65
C ARG A 370 10.63 -8.81 -6.46
N PHE A 371 9.78 -7.81 -6.63
CA PHE A 371 10.13 -6.59 -7.36
C PHE A 371 11.24 -5.82 -6.65
N ILE A 372 11.17 -5.66 -5.33
CA ILE A 372 12.20 -4.98 -4.54
C ILE A 372 13.55 -5.70 -4.66
N ASP A 373 13.57 -7.02 -4.51
CA ASP A 373 14.80 -7.82 -4.57
C ASP A 373 15.42 -7.87 -5.99
N LEU A 374 14.63 -7.70 -7.06
CA LEU A 374 15.15 -7.68 -8.44
C LEU A 374 15.54 -6.28 -8.91
N PHE A 375 14.74 -5.26 -8.57
CA PHE A 375 14.87 -3.92 -9.11
C PHE A 375 15.59 -2.95 -8.16
N ALA A 376 15.29 -3.03 -6.86
CA ALA A 376 15.63 -1.98 -5.91
C ALA A 376 16.81 -2.30 -5.00
N THR A 377 17.32 -3.53 -4.99
CA THR A 377 18.51 -3.91 -4.23
C THR A 377 19.79 -3.83 -5.06
N GLY A 378 20.93 -3.69 -4.38
CA GLY A 378 22.27 -3.70 -4.96
C GLY A 378 23.28 -3.02 -4.07
N SER A 379 24.57 -3.16 -4.41
CA SER A 379 25.67 -2.51 -3.70
C SER A 379 26.04 -1.19 -4.36
N THR A 380 26.58 -0.23 -3.61
CA THR A 380 27.05 1.05 -4.20
C THR A 380 28.07 0.86 -5.32
N SER A 381 28.84 -0.24 -5.29
CA SER A 381 29.80 -0.64 -6.35
C SER A 381 29.16 -1.12 -7.66
N ASP A 382 27.85 -1.39 -7.65
CA ASP A 382 27.09 -1.76 -8.84
C ASP A 382 26.57 -0.54 -9.60
N VAL A 383 26.59 0.65 -9.00
CA VAL A 383 26.26 1.91 -9.68
C VAL A 383 27.48 2.41 -10.42
N ILE A 384 27.38 2.44 -11.75
CA ILE A 384 28.44 2.96 -12.61
C ILE A 384 28.03 4.34 -13.12
N THR A 385 28.83 5.35 -12.81
CA THR A 385 28.67 6.72 -13.32
C THR A 385 29.55 6.90 -14.56
N LEU A 386 28.94 7.34 -15.65
CA LEU A 386 29.56 7.52 -16.97
C LEU A 386 29.54 9.01 -17.34
N ASN A 387 30.66 9.55 -17.79
CA ASN A 387 30.72 10.88 -18.41
C ASN A 387 30.75 10.68 -19.91
N VAL A 388 29.60 10.85 -20.54
CA VAL A 388 29.48 10.70 -21.98
C VAL A 388 29.53 12.08 -22.59
N GLY A 389 30.66 12.46 -23.19
CA GLY A 389 30.81 13.75 -23.87
C GLY A 389 30.42 14.97 -23.01
N GLY A 390 30.73 14.96 -21.71
CA GLY A 390 30.37 16.01 -20.75
C GLY A 390 29.03 15.80 -20.03
N THR A 391 28.23 14.82 -20.43
CA THR A 391 26.94 14.50 -19.81
C THR A 391 27.09 13.32 -18.86
N LEU A 392 26.78 13.55 -17.58
CA LEU A 392 26.72 12.49 -16.59
C LEU A 392 25.49 11.60 -16.81
N MET A 393 25.74 10.29 -16.82
CA MET A 393 24.76 9.22 -16.85
C MET A 393 25.12 8.20 -15.77
N ALA A 394 24.15 7.47 -15.24
CA ALA A 394 24.42 6.36 -14.33
C ALA A 394 23.57 5.15 -14.68
N ALA A 395 24.13 3.96 -14.51
CA ALA A 395 23.45 2.68 -14.75
C ALA A 395 23.97 1.60 -13.81
N LYS A 396 23.22 0.51 -13.65
CA LYS A 396 23.73 -0.68 -12.98
C LYS A 396 24.79 -1.34 -13.86
N ARG A 397 25.78 -1.96 -13.23
CA ARG A 397 26.71 -2.89 -13.89
C ARG A 397 25.96 -3.95 -14.70
N ALA A 398 24.95 -4.58 -14.12
CA ALA A 398 24.10 -5.57 -14.80
C ALA A 398 23.47 -5.03 -16.11
N THR A 399 23.14 -3.73 -16.15
CA THR A 399 22.62 -3.08 -17.35
C THR A 399 23.69 -2.97 -18.44
N LEU A 400 24.92 -2.60 -18.08
CA LEU A 400 26.05 -2.52 -19.03
C LEU A 400 26.49 -3.91 -19.53
N LEU A 401 26.26 -4.95 -18.71
CA LEU A 401 26.53 -6.36 -19.04
C LEU A 401 25.36 -7.05 -19.78
N ALA A 402 24.23 -6.38 -20.00
CA ALA A 402 23.01 -7.01 -20.53
C ALA A 402 23.16 -7.61 -21.95
N VAL A 403 24.26 -7.30 -22.64
CA VAL A 403 24.66 -7.90 -23.91
C VAL A 403 26.09 -8.41 -23.76
N GLU A 404 26.25 -9.69 -23.46
CA GLU A 404 27.52 -10.32 -23.08
C GLU A 404 28.67 -10.07 -24.07
N ASP A 405 28.38 -10.09 -25.37
CA ASP A 405 29.39 -9.89 -26.43
C ASP A 405 29.68 -8.42 -26.76
N SER A 406 29.03 -7.46 -26.08
CA SER A 406 29.23 -6.03 -26.35
C SER A 406 30.55 -5.51 -25.79
N MET A 407 31.08 -4.45 -26.41
CA MET A 407 32.27 -3.76 -25.88
C MET A 407 32.04 -3.22 -24.46
N LEU A 408 30.81 -2.79 -24.14
CA LEU A 408 30.46 -2.36 -22.78
C LEU A 408 30.52 -3.54 -21.81
N ALA A 409 30.01 -4.71 -22.19
CA ALA A 409 30.10 -5.88 -21.32
C ALA A 409 31.55 -6.27 -21.06
N GLN A 410 32.40 -6.25 -22.09
CA GLN A 410 33.83 -6.52 -21.95
C GLN A 410 34.57 -5.47 -21.10
N GLN A 411 34.18 -4.20 -21.22
CA GLN A 411 34.77 -3.10 -20.46
C GLN A 411 34.41 -3.17 -18.98
N PHE A 412 33.19 -3.58 -18.63
CA PHE A 412 32.70 -3.60 -17.24
C PHE A 412 32.69 -5.00 -16.60
N ASP A 413 33.37 -5.96 -17.23
CA ASP A 413 33.62 -7.32 -16.71
C ASP A 413 34.63 -7.27 -15.55
N ASP A 414 34.19 -7.66 -14.36
CA ASP A 414 35.01 -7.65 -13.14
C ASP A 414 36.27 -8.54 -13.23
N THR A 415 36.28 -9.53 -14.14
CA THR A 415 37.47 -10.36 -14.35
C THR A 415 38.59 -9.66 -15.13
N LYS A 416 38.26 -8.54 -15.80
CA LYS A 416 39.18 -7.74 -16.64
C LYS A 416 39.37 -6.31 -16.12
N TRP A 417 38.45 -5.83 -15.29
CA TRP A 417 38.40 -4.45 -14.76
C TRP A 417 39.41 -4.15 -13.63
N THR A 418 40.26 -5.11 -13.25
CA THR A 418 41.22 -4.94 -12.14
C THR A 418 42.46 -4.08 -12.47
N GLU A 419 42.69 -3.66 -13.71
CA GLU A 419 43.98 -3.05 -14.10
C GLU A 419 43.96 -1.61 -14.63
N GLN A 420 42.80 -0.93 -14.70
CA GLN A 420 42.77 0.47 -15.17
C GLN A 420 42.23 1.44 -14.11
N GLY A 421 43.12 1.87 -13.21
CA GLY A 421 42.94 3.10 -12.41
C GLY A 421 42.88 2.96 -10.89
N CYS A 422 43.34 1.85 -10.30
CA CYS A 422 43.03 1.47 -8.91
C CYS A 422 44.01 1.94 -7.82
N ASP A 423 45.24 2.39 -8.11
CA ASP A 423 46.24 2.55 -7.03
C ASP A 423 45.85 3.57 -5.92
N ASN A 424 44.95 4.53 -6.21
CA ASN A 424 44.55 5.57 -5.27
C ASN A 424 43.09 5.49 -4.77
N VAL A 425 42.27 4.55 -5.24
CA VAL A 425 40.79 4.64 -5.13
C VAL A 425 40.21 3.87 -3.94
N ARG A 426 41.02 3.03 -3.26
CA ARG A 426 40.60 2.31 -2.05
C ARG A 426 41.10 2.97 -0.77
N ALA A 427 41.22 4.29 -0.74
CA ALA A 427 41.73 4.98 0.44
C ALA A 427 40.88 4.73 1.70
N LYS A 428 39.59 4.40 1.56
CA LYS A 428 38.73 4.00 2.69
C LYS A 428 39.06 2.61 3.25
N GLU A 429 39.68 1.74 2.45
CA GLU A 429 40.03 0.35 2.79
C GLU A 429 41.52 0.18 3.10
N TRP A 430 42.30 1.27 3.12
CA TRP A 430 43.72 1.20 3.39
C TRP A 430 44.01 0.67 4.80
N THR A 431 44.95 -0.26 4.86
CA THR A 431 45.57 -0.70 6.10
C THR A 431 46.46 0.41 6.70
N PRO A 432 46.77 0.37 8.00
CA PRO A 432 47.67 1.36 8.61
C PRO A 432 49.05 1.43 7.93
N ALA A 433 49.55 0.32 7.40
CA ALA A 433 50.80 0.29 6.63
C ALA A 433 50.69 1.07 5.29
N GLN A 434 49.55 0.96 4.60
CA GLN A 434 49.28 1.71 3.36
C GLN A 434 49.07 3.20 3.63
N VAL A 435 48.39 3.55 4.73
CA VAL A 435 48.27 4.95 5.19
C VAL A 435 49.65 5.56 5.43
N ALA A 436 50.55 4.83 6.09
CA ALA A 436 51.89 5.32 6.36
C ALA A 436 52.77 5.44 5.11
N GLU A 437 52.63 4.53 4.14
CA GLU A 437 53.24 4.67 2.82
C GLU A 437 52.76 5.93 2.11
N TRP A 438 51.45 6.20 2.16
CA TRP A 438 50.89 7.43 1.62
C TRP A 438 51.48 8.67 2.30
N VAL A 439 51.54 8.71 3.64
CA VAL A 439 52.15 9.83 4.39
C VAL A 439 53.61 10.04 3.97
N ARG A 440 54.38 8.97 3.71
CA ARG A 440 55.77 9.05 3.22
C ARG A 440 55.89 9.62 1.82
N SER A 441 54.88 9.45 0.99
CA SER A 441 54.86 9.94 -0.39
C SER A 441 54.45 11.41 -0.53
N VAL A 442 53.91 12.03 0.52
CA VAL A 442 53.58 13.46 0.55
C VAL A 442 54.87 14.29 0.53
N GLU A 443 54.97 15.21 -0.45
CA GLU A 443 56.15 16.04 -0.64
C GLU A 443 56.44 16.90 0.59
N GLY A 444 57.67 16.82 1.11
CA GLY A 444 58.10 17.56 2.29
C GLY A 444 57.74 16.92 3.64
N MET A 445 57.21 15.69 3.67
CA MET A 445 57.01 14.95 4.92
C MET A 445 58.32 14.36 5.48
N GLN A 446 58.43 14.39 6.81
CA GLN A 446 59.51 13.73 7.53
C GLN A 446 59.10 12.28 7.84
N GLU A 447 60.06 11.36 7.81
CA GLU A 447 59.83 9.90 7.96
C GLU A 447 59.21 9.53 9.32
N ASP A 448 59.55 10.27 10.37
CA ASP A 448 59.02 10.12 11.73
C ASP A 448 57.51 10.38 11.81
N VAL A 449 56.96 11.26 10.97
CA VAL A 449 55.51 11.53 10.92
C VAL A 449 54.73 10.30 10.48
N SER A 450 55.26 9.52 9.52
CA SER A 450 54.57 8.31 9.04
C SER A 450 54.48 7.21 10.10
N ASN A 451 55.49 7.11 10.97
CA ASN A 451 55.49 6.15 12.08
C ASN A 451 54.37 6.47 13.08
N LEU A 452 54.04 7.74 13.30
CA LEU A 452 52.93 8.13 14.19
C LEU A 452 51.59 7.56 13.71
N PHE A 453 51.36 7.49 12.40
CA PHE A 453 50.12 6.92 11.85
C PHE A 453 50.08 5.39 11.98
N ILE A 454 51.23 4.71 11.88
CA ILE A 454 51.33 3.26 12.14
C ILE A 454 51.14 2.96 13.63
N GLU A 455 51.82 3.69 14.51
CA GLU A 455 51.80 3.49 15.96
C GLU A 455 50.41 3.70 16.56
N ASN A 456 49.63 4.62 15.97
CA ASN A 456 48.24 4.87 16.35
C ASN A 456 47.23 4.02 15.55
N GLU A 457 47.70 3.05 14.76
CA GLU A 457 46.87 2.11 13.97
C GLU A 457 45.84 2.79 13.04
N ILE A 458 46.16 3.99 12.53
CA ILE A 458 45.23 4.79 11.72
C ILE A 458 44.97 4.10 10.39
N ASN A 459 43.74 3.66 10.17
CA ASN A 459 43.31 3.06 8.90
C ASN A 459 42.79 4.13 7.91
N GLY A 460 42.53 3.70 6.69
CA GLY A 460 42.09 4.57 5.60
C GLY A 460 40.81 5.37 5.86
N SER A 461 39.83 4.77 6.54
CA SER A 461 38.59 5.46 6.90
C SER A 461 38.79 6.52 7.97
N GLU A 462 39.69 6.26 8.92
CA GLU A 462 40.07 7.19 10.00
C GLU A 462 40.91 8.34 9.45
N LEU A 463 41.85 8.06 8.53
CA LEU A 463 42.62 9.07 7.82
C LEU A 463 41.70 10.11 7.16
N LEU A 464 40.64 9.64 6.50
CA LEU A 464 39.64 10.51 5.87
C LEU A 464 38.75 11.22 6.91
N ALA A 465 38.65 10.76 8.15
CA ALA A 465 37.92 11.46 9.20
C ALA A 465 38.80 12.48 9.96
N LEU A 466 40.13 12.38 9.85
CA LEU A 466 41.05 13.22 10.62
C LEU A 466 40.87 14.71 10.31
N ASP A 467 40.80 15.47 11.39
CA ASP A 467 40.78 16.92 11.40
C ASP A 467 42.04 17.47 12.08
N ARG A 468 42.09 18.80 12.25
CA ARG A 468 43.24 19.48 12.85
C ARG A 468 43.55 18.99 14.26
N ASP A 469 42.53 18.65 15.04
CA ASP A 469 42.71 18.28 16.44
C ASP A 469 43.07 16.79 16.53
N GLY A 470 42.48 15.92 15.71
CA GLY A 470 42.89 14.52 15.58
C GLY A 470 44.36 14.35 15.18
N LEU A 471 44.88 15.19 14.28
CA LEU A 471 46.31 15.17 13.92
C LEU A 471 47.24 15.56 15.09
N LYS A 472 46.81 16.49 15.96
CA LYS A 472 47.58 16.84 17.16
C LYS A 472 47.55 15.70 18.18
N ASP A 473 46.41 15.04 18.32
CA ASP A 473 46.20 13.94 19.25
C ASP A 473 47.03 12.70 18.87
N ILE A 474 47.28 12.49 17.57
CA ILE A 474 48.23 11.48 17.04
C ILE A 474 49.70 11.83 17.35
N GLY A 475 49.99 13.08 17.74
CA GLY A 475 51.33 13.55 18.09
C GLY A 475 52.00 14.45 17.04
N VAL A 476 51.29 14.83 15.96
CA VAL A 476 51.80 15.78 14.97
C VAL A 476 51.77 17.18 15.56
N SER A 477 52.92 17.69 16.02
CA SER A 477 53.03 18.96 16.74
C SER A 477 53.37 20.17 15.86
N ARG A 478 53.98 19.93 14.68
CA ARG A 478 54.42 20.99 13.77
C ARG A 478 53.25 21.53 12.95
N VAL A 479 52.94 22.83 13.12
CA VAL A 479 51.83 23.49 12.44
C VAL A 479 51.92 23.37 10.90
N GLY A 480 53.13 23.48 10.32
CA GLY A 480 53.33 23.31 8.88
C GLY A 480 52.97 21.91 8.39
N THR A 481 53.38 20.87 9.12
CA THR A 481 53.07 19.47 8.83
C THR A 481 51.57 19.19 8.92
N ILE A 482 50.89 19.74 9.94
CA ILE A 482 49.43 19.62 10.08
C ILE A 482 48.72 20.24 8.87
N CYS A 483 49.13 21.43 8.43
CA CYS A 483 48.50 22.09 7.29
C CYS A 483 48.70 21.30 5.98
N LEU A 484 49.91 20.79 5.72
CA LEU A 484 50.20 19.96 4.54
C LEU A 484 49.40 18.65 4.54
N LEU A 485 49.32 17.97 5.69
CA LEU A 485 48.51 16.75 5.81
C LEU A 485 47.02 17.04 5.61
N LEU A 486 46.50 18.16 6.13
CA LEU A 486 45.09 18.52 5.91
C LEU A 486 44.79 18.87 4.44
N GLU A 487 45.73 19.51 3.75
CA GLU A 487 45.62 19.80 2.31
C GLU A 487 45.59 18.49 1.50
N GLU A 488 46.54 17.59 1.75
CA GLU A 488 46.62 16.29 1.05
C GLU A 488 45.48 15.34 1.41
N ILE A 489 45.01 15.33 2.66
CA ILE A 489 43.78 14.62 3.06
C ILE A 489 42.58 15.24 2.33
N GLY A 490 42.54 16.56 2.14
CA GLY A 490 41.54 17.24 1.33
C GLY A 490 41.54 16.77 -0.12
N VAL A 491 42.71 16.71 -0.75
CA VAL A 491 42.90 16.16 -2.10
C VAL A 491 42.50 14.69 -2.18
N LEU A 492 42.84 13.89 -1.16
CA LEU A 492 42.46 12.48 -1.09
C LEU A 492 40.95 12.32 -0.94
N LYS A 493 40.29 13.14 -0.11
CA LYS A 493 38.82 13.20 0.00
C LYS A 493 38.17 13.57 -1.33
N GLU A 494 38.71 14.56 -2.04
CA GLU A 494 38.23 14.93 -3.37
C GLU A 494 38.44 13.82 -4.41
N LYS A 495 39.52 13.04 -4.30
CA LYS A 495 39.80 11.90 -5.20
C LYS A 495 38.96 10.66 -4.87
N VAL A 496 38.66 10.41 -3.60
CA VAL A 496 37.76 9.34 -3.14
C VAL A 496 36.30 9.67 -3.44
N ASN A 497 35.92 10.95 -3.34
CA ASN A 497 34.58 11.44 -3.68
C ASN A 497 34.40 11.76 -5.17
N LYS A 498 35.49 11.85 -5.94
CA LYS A 498 35.40 11.73 -7.39
C LYS A 498 35.06 10.28 -7.65
N ASP A 499 33.76 10.02 -7.85
CA ASP A 499 33.27 8.87 -8.59
C ASP A 499 34.27 8.61 -9.73
N ILE A 500 34.74 7.37 -9.90
CA ILE A 500 35.44 7.01 -11.13
C ILE A 500 34.40 7.19 -12.23
N VAL A 501 34.35 8.40 -12.79
CA VAL A 501 33.43 8.70 -13.86
C VAL A 501 34.11 8.21 -15.12
N THR A 502 33.71 7.04 -15.59
CA THR A 502 34.26 6.48 -16.82
C THR A 502 33.95 7.44 -17.96
N LEU A 503 34.99 8.04 -18.55
CA LEU A 503 34.84 8.91 -19.71
C LEU A 503 34.51 8.04 -20.92
N ILE A 504 33.38 8.35 -21.56
CA ILE A 504 32.95 7.76 -22.81
C ILE A 504 32.97 8.88 -23.86
N GLU A 505 33.92 8.81 -24.77
CA GLU A 505 34.07 9.77 -25.88
C GLU A 505 33.04 9.45 -26.98
N HIS A 506 31.77 9.68 -26.68
CA HIS A 506 30.67 9.45 -27.60
C HIS A 506 29.63 10.57 -27.51
N SER A 507 28.74 10.66 -28.52
CA SER A 507 27.57 11.53 -28.45
C SER A 507 26.70 11.11 -27.24
N PRO A 508 26.41 12.03 -26.30
CA PRO A 508 25.53 11.76 -25.16
C PRO A 508 24.15 11.29 -25.62
N TYR A 509 23.64 11.86 -26.71
CA TYR A 509 22.34 11.50 -27.24
C TYR A 509 22.31 10.05 -27.75
N CYS A 510 23.25 9.68 -28.62
CA CYS A 510 23.31 8.32 -29.18
C CYS A 510 23.59 7.27 -28.10
N PHE A 511 24.52 7.57 -27.18
CA PHE A 511 24.80 6.67 -26.06
C PHE A 511 23.61 6.53 -25.13
N GLY A 512 22.86 7.62 -24.90
CA GLY A 512 21.62 7.59 -24.13
C GLY A 512 20.60 6.58 -24.71
N LYS A 513 20.43 6.54 -26.03
CA LYS A 513 19.56 5.54 -26.70
C LYS A 513 20.04 4.10 -26.51
N ILE A 514 21.36 3.88 -26.56
CA ILE A 514 21.95 2.56 -26.29
C ILE A 514 21.69 2.17 -24.84
N LEU A 515 21.97 3.08 -23.90
CA LEU A 515 21.81 2.84 -22.48
C LEU A 515 20.36 2.56 -22.12
N ASP A 516 19.42 3.28 -22.72
CA ASP A 516 17.99 3.07 -22.58
C ASP A 516 17.55 1.69 -23.09
N PHE A 517 18.06 1.24 -24.24
CA PHE A 517 17.83 -0.12 -24.73
C PHE A 517 18.38 -1.17 -23.77
N LEU A 518 19.60 -0.98 -23.26
CA LEU A 518 20.23 -1.89 -22.29
C LEU A 518 19.43 -1.96 -20.99
N ARG A 519 18.90 -0.83 -20.50
CA ARG A 519 18.02 -0.80 -19.31
C ARG A 519 16.79 -1.67 -19.52
N VAL A 520 16.10 -1.51 -20.65
CA VAL A 520 14.89 -2.29 -20.94
C VAL A 520 15.24 -3.76 -21.18
N LYS A 521 16.36 -4.07 -21.85
CA LYS A 521 16.84 -5.45 -22.06
C LYS A 521 17.14 -6.15 -20.73
N ASN A 522 17.84 -5.48 -19.82
CA ASN A 522 18.09 -5.99 -18.47
C ASN A 522 16.79 -6.19 -17.68
N LEU A 523 15.87 -5.22 -17.71
CA LEU A 523 14.56 -5.38 -17.03
C LEU A 523 13.71 -6.50 -17.64
N ASN A 524 13.80 -6.71 -18.96
CA ASN A 524 13.10 -7.78 -19.65
C ASN A 524 13.66 -9.17 -19.27
N SER A 525 14.98 -9.33 -19.14
CA SER A 525 15.57 -10.60 -18.68
C SER A 525 15.14 -10.96 -17.25
N LEU A 526 14.81 -9.96 -16.42
CA LEU A 526 14.24 -10.12 -15.08
C LEU A 526 12.71 -10.33 -15.08
N GLY A 527 12.05 -10.26 -16.23
CA GLY A 527 10.59 -10.37 -16.37
C GLY A 527 9.82 -9.15 -15.84
N LEU A 528 10.47 -7.98 -15.76
CA LEU A 528 9.88 -6.75 -15.23
C LEU A 528 9.29 -5.83 -16.32
N CYS A 529 9.74 -5.99 -17.57
CA CYS A 529 9.31 -5.20 -18.73
C CYS A 529 9.10 -6.07 -19.97
N GLY A 530 8.33 -5.55 -20.94
CA GLY A 530 8.22 -6.12 -22.28
C GLY A 530 9.52 -6.04 -23.08
N GLU A 531 9.55 -6.67 -24.25
CA GLU A 531 10.70 -6.72 -25.14
C GLU A 531 11.12 -5.30 -25.60
N PRO A 532 12.42 -4.97 -25.59
CA PRO A 532 12.89 -3.65 -26.01
C PRO A 532 12.77 -3.45 -27.52
N SER A 533 12.29 -2.27 -27.94
CA SER A 533 12.41 -1.80 -29.32
C SER A 533 13.88 -1.48 -29.65
N ARG A 534 14.30 -1.72 -30.91
CA ARG A 534 15.66 -1.39 -31.36
C ARG A 534 15.90 0.12 -31.22
N PRO A 535 17.10 0.55 -30.79
CA PRO A 535 17.42 1.97 -30.71
C PRO A 535 17.23 2.64 -32.07
N SER A 536 16.46 3.74 -32.09
CA SER A 536 16.33 4.61 -33.25
C SER A 536 16.81 6.01 -32.91
N VAL A 537 17.44 6.67 -33.88
CA VAL A 537 17.96 8.03 -33.79
C VAL A 537 17.21 8.90 -34.80
N SER A 538 16.78 10.09 -34.39
CA SER A 538 16.17 11.05 -35.30
C SER A 538 17.11 11.40 -36.45
N HIS A 539 16.59 11.47 -37.67
CA HIS A 539 17.34 11.88 -38.87
C HIS A 539 17.90 13.31 -38.78
N THR A 540 17.39 14.14 -37.86
CA THR A 540 17.90 15.50 -37.61
C THR A 540 19.19 15.52 -36.79
N ASP A 541 19.49 14.44 -36.08
CA ASP A 541 20.63 14.31 -35.15
C ASP A 541 21.61 13.19 -35.55
N THR A 542 21.38 12.56 -36.71
CA THR A 542 22.38 11.69 -37.34
C THR A 542 23.53 12.57 -37.85
N GLY A 543 24.75 12.30 -37.40
CA GLY A 543 25.95 12.87 -38.03
C GLY A 543 26.00 12.58 -39.53
N VAL A 544 26.90 13.23 -40.25
CA VAL A 544 27.02 13.03 -41.70
C VAL A 544 27.34 11.56 -41.99
N TYR A 545 26.47 10.88 -42.75
CA TYR A 545 26.70 9.48 -43.11
C TYR A 545 28.05 9.33 -43.82
N ILE A 546 28.81 8.30 -43.46
CA ILE A 546 30.10 8.02 -44.10
C ILE A 546 29.99 7.94 -45.63
N ASN A 547 28.89 7.41 -46.15
CA ASN A 547 28.63 7.35 -47.59
C ASN A 547 28.41 8.74 -48.20
N THR A 548 27.86 9.69 -47.45
CA THR A 548 27.75 11.10 -47.87
C THR A 548 29.12 11.78 -47.89
N ILE A 549 29.98 11.54 -46.90
CA ILE A 549 31.37 12.04 -46.88
C ILE A 549 32.17 11.46 -48.05
N VAL A 550 32.05 10.15 -48.26
CA VAL A 550 32.71 9.45 -49.38
C VAL A 550 32.21 10.00 -50.71
N ALA A 551 30.90 10.16 -50.90
CA ALA A 551 30.33 10.71 -52.13
C ALA A 551 30.79 12.15 -52.39
N ASP A 552 30.84 13.00 -51.36
CA ASP A 552 31.30 14.39 -51.47
C ASP A 552 32.79 14.45 -51.87
N LEU A 553 33.67 13.72 -51.18
CA LEU A 553 35.10 13.68 -51.51
C LEU A 553 35.38 13.04 -52.87
N VAL A 554 34.62 12.02 -53.27
CA VAL A 554 34.71 11.45 -54.61
C VAL A 554 34.29 12.47 -55.67
N SER A 555 33.26 13.29 -55.41
CA SER A 555 32.86 14.38 -56.30
C SER A 555 33.92 15.49 -56.43
N GLN A 556 34.80 15.61 -55.43
CA GLN A 556 35.95 16.51 -55.41
C GLN A 556 37.22 15.90 -56.05
N GLY A 557 37.15 14.67 -56.57
CA GLY A 557 38.22 14.02 -57.34
C GLY A 557 39.10 13.04 -56.57
N TYR A 558 38.76 12.72 -55.31
CA TYR A 558 39.47 11.69 -54.54
C TYR A 558 38.99 10.28 -54.89
N ALA A 559 39.89 9.29 -54.85
CA ALA A 559 39.50 7.90 -55.10
C ALA A 559 38.74 7.31 -53.89
N GLU A 560 37.58 6.69 -54.14
CA GLU A 560 36.72 6.13 -53.09
C GLU A 560 37.48 5.18 -52.13
N GLY A 561 38.34 4.31 -52.68
CA GLY A 561 39.13 3.37 -51.90
C GLY A 561 40.11 4.05 -50.94
N GLU A 562 40.71 5.18 -51.35
CA GLU A 562 41.63 5.96 -50.51
C GLU A 562 40.89 6.69 -49.40
N VAL A 563 39.72 7.26 -49.71
CA VAL A 563 38.85 7.92 -48.73
C VAL A 563 38.39 6.92 -47.68
N ARG A 564 37.91 5.73 -48.08
CA ARG A 564 37.48 4.68 -47.13
C ARG A 564 38.62 4.16 -46.26
N ASN A 565 39.82 4.02 -46.82
CA ASN A 565 41.01 3.62 -46.06
C ASN A 565 41.43 4.70 -45.05
N ALA A 566 41.42 5.98 -45.44
CA ALA A 566 41.75 7.09 -44.55
C ALA A 566 40.73 7.21 -43.41
N VAL A 567 39.44 7.09 -43.71
CA VAL A 567 38.37 7.08 -42.70
C VAL A 567 38.53 5.89 -41.75
N SER A 568 38.86 4.69 -42.26
CA SER A 568 39.10 3.52 -41.41
C SER A 568 40.34 3.70 -40.51
N HIS A 569 41.42 4.28 -41.03
CA HIS A 569 42.62 4.58 -40.26
C HIS A 569 42.36 5.61 -39.16
N LEU A 570 41.71 6.73 -39.48
CA LEU A 570 41.34 7.75 -38.51
C LEU A 570 40.37 7.20 -37.45
N SER A 571 39.49 6.26 -37.82
CA SER A 571 38.59 5.60 -36.86
C SER A 571 39.35 4.69 -35.91
N ASN A 572 40.34 3.94 -36.41
CA ASN A 572 41.16 3.03 -35.59
C ASN A 572 42.13 3.77 -34.66
N GLU A 573 42.62 4.94 -35.08
CA GLU A 573 43.48 5.83 -34.28
C GLU A 573 42.66 6.68 -33.28
N GLY A 574 41.33 6.56 -33.27
CA GLY A 574 40.45 7.33 -32.38
C GLY A 574 40.28 8.80 -32.77
N HIS A 575 40.69 9.20 -33.97
CA HIS A 575 40.54 10.57 -34.47
C HIS A 575 39.14 10.90 -35.00
N ILE A 576 38.37 9.88 -35.40
CA ILE A 576 36.95 10.02 -35.74
C ILE A 576 36.14 8.93 -35.07
N TYR A 577 34.99 9.31 -34.51
CA TYR A 577 34.08 8.39 -33.84
C TYR A 577 32.89 8.16 -34.77
N SER A 578 32.82 6.99 -35.39
CA SER A 578 31.65 6.57 -36.14
C SER A 578 30.55 6.24 -35.14
N THR A 579 29.47 7.01 -35.07
CA THR A 579 28.24 6.54 -34.42
C THR A 579 27.69 5.41 -35.26
N ILE A 580 27.97 4.18 -34.83
CA ILE A 580 27.24 2.94 -35.13
C ILE A 580 26.79 2.83 -36.59
N ASN A 581 27.53 2.05 -37.39
CA ASN A 581 26.95 1.54 -38.64
C ASN A 581 25.67 0.75 -38.29
N GLU A 582 24.69 0.74 -39.19
CA GLU A 582 23.45 -0.06 -39.05
C GLU A 582 23.73 -1.57 -38.85
N ASN A 583 24.99 -2.00 -39.06
CA ASN A 583 25.47 -3.37 -38.91
C ASN A 583 25.94 -3.72 -37.49
N HIS A 584 25.97 -2.79 -36.51
CA HIS A 584 26.29 -3.15 -35.12
C HIS A 584 25.24 -4.10 -34.51
N PHE A 585 24.04 -4.13 -35.09
CA PHE A 585 22.96 -5.05 -34.75
C PHE A 585 22.92 -6.31 -35.64
N GLN A 586 23.85 -6.49 -36.59
CA GLN A 586 23.86 -7.68 -37.46
C GLN A 586 24.43 -8.93 -36.79
N PHE A 587 25.17 -8.79 -35.69
CA PHE A 587 25.76 -9.92 -34.96
C PHE A 587 25.01 -10.29 -33.69
N ALA A 588 23.80 -9.75 -33.49
CA ALA A 588 22.92 -10.10 -32.39
C ALA A 588 21.92 -11.20 -32.81
N GLU A 589 22.41 -12.28 -33.42
CA GLU A 589 21.65 -13.52 -33.64
C GLU A 589 21.84 -14.51 -32.49
#